data_AF-A0A918B7J7-F1
#
_entry.id   AF-A0A918B7J7-F1
#
_cell.length_a   1.000
_cell.length_b   1.000
_cell.length_c   1.000
_cell.angle_alpha   90.00
_cell.angle_beta   90.00
_cell.angle_gamma   90.00
#
_symmetry.space_group_name_H-M   'P 1'
#
loop_
_entity.id
_entity.type
_entity.pdbx_description
1 polymer ?
#
loop_
_entity_poly.entity_id
_entity_poly.type
_entity_poly.pdbx_seq_one_letter_code
_entity_poly.pdbx_strand_id
1 'polypeptide(L)' 'MTTRPTATDPTDGFDDLVHAPNRLRICALLDTAGEAEFGTVQKQLGLSASVPSKHAGALIAAGYAEQGKAVRTTRQRV' A
#
# COMPACT_ATOMS: atom_id res chain seq x y z
N MET A 1 31.71 -19.26 -24.16
CA MET A 1 30.95 -18.07 -24.56
C MET A 1 30.49 -17.35 -23.30
N THR A 2 31.11 -16.21 -23.00
CA THR A 2 30.85 -15.41 -21.79
C THR A 2 29.47 -14.77 -21.89
N THR A 3 28.57 -15.09 -20.96
CA THR A 3 27.30 -14.37 -20.80
C THR A 3 27.60 -12.94 -20.35
N ARG A 4 27.34 -11.97 -21.23
CA ARG A 4 27.40 -10.54 -20.92
C ARG A 4 26.32 -10.21 -19.89
N PRO A 5 26.63 -9.54 -18.76
CA PRO A 5 25.58 -8.99 -17.92
C PRO A 5 24.82 -7.97 -18.76
N THR A 6 23.52 -8.20 -18.94
CA THR A 6 22.60 -7.19 -19.47
C THR A 6 22.71 -5.98 -18.55
N ALA A 7 23.05 -4.81 -19.11
CA ALA A 7 23.03 -3.57 -18.38
C ALA A 7 21.63 -3.44 -17.77
N THR A 8 21.52 -3.51 -16.45
CA THR A 8 20.27 -3.29 -15.74
C THR A 8 19.86 -1.86 -16.01
N ASP A 9 18.77 -1.67 -16.73
CA ASP A 9 18.14 -0.36 -16.85
C ASP A 9 17.87 0.15 -15.42
N PRO A 10 18.24 1.39 -15.06
CA PRO A 10 18.10 1.89 -13.69
C PRO A 10 16.64 1.97 -13.23
N THR A 11 15.69 1.78 -14.14
CA THR A 11 14.24 1.76 -13.92
C THR A 11 13.64 0.36 -13.98
N ASP A 12 14.44 -0.68 -14.20
CA ASP A 12 13.95 -2.06 -14.22
C ASP A 12 13.36 -2.41 -12.85
N GLY A 13 12.06 -2.76 -12.82
CA GLY A 13 11.29 -3.00 -11.58
C GLY A 13 10.71 -1.76 -10.90
N PHE A 14 10.91 -0.55 -11.43
CA PHE A 14 10.29 0.67 -10.88
C PHE A 14 8.84 0.82 -11.38
N ASP A 15 7.89 0.73 -10.46
CA ASP A 15 6.49 1.02 -10.73
C ASP A 15 6.10 2.40 -10.16
N ASP A 16 5.87 3.38 -11.05
CA ASP A 16 5.50 4.77 -10.71
C ASP A 16 4.23 4.86 -9.84
N LEU A 17 3.35 3.87 -9.95
CA LEU A 17 2.18 3.79 -9.10
C LEU A 17 2.64 3.47 -7.69
N VAL A 18 3.15 2.29 -7.39
CA VAL A 18 3.44 1.94 -5.98
C VAL A 18 4.52 2.85 -5.34
N HIS A 19 5.50 3.32 -6.13
CA HIS A 19 6.63 4.09 -5.62
C HIS A 19 6.35 5.57 -5.33
N ALA A 20 5.12 6.06 -5.50
CA ALA A 20 4.78 7.39 -5.01
C ALA A 20 4.72 7.42 -3.47
N PRO A 21 5.17 8.51 -2.80
CA PRO A 21 5.42 8.53 -1.36
C PRO A 21 4.26 8.03 -0.49
N ASN A 22 3.03 8.51 -0.75
CA ASN A 22 1.88 8.11 0.06
C ASN A 22 1.45 6.66 -0.22
N ARG A 23 1.54 6.19 -1.46
CA ARG A 23 1.15 4.83 -1.84
C ARG A 23 2.15 3.82 -1.27
N LEU A 24 3.43 4.11 -1.37
CA LEU A 24 4.49 3.31 -0.75
C LEU A 24 4.31 3.21 0.77
N ARG A 25 4.01 4.33 1.45
CA ARG A 25 3.76 4.34 2.90
C ARG A 25 2.51 3.54 3.29
N ILE A 26 1.46 3.58 2.47
CA ILE A 26 0.25 2.77 2.68
C ILE A 26 0.59 1.29 2.49
N CYS A 27 1.31 0.92 1.42
CA CYS A 27 1.74 -0.45 1.17
C CYS A 27 2.63 -0.98 2.30
N ALA A 28 3.61 -0.20 2.77
CA ALA A 28 4.48 -0.60 3.88
C ALA A 28 3.70 -0.82 5.19
N LEU A 29 2.70 0.03 5.46
CA LEU A 29 1.81 -0.15 6.61
C LEU A 29 0.97 -1.43 6.50
N LEU A 30 0.42 -1.71 5.32
CA LEU A 30 -0.38 -2.92 5.05
C LEU A 30 0.48 -4.19 5.09
N ASP A 31 1.70 -4.14 4.54
CA ASP A 31 2.66 -5.25 4.59
C ASP A 31 3.01 -5.63 6.04
N THR A 32 3.16 -4.62 6.91
CA THR A 32 3.43 -4.84 8.34
C THR A 32 2.19 -5.32 9.11
N ALA A 33 1.00 -4.77 8.81
CA ALA A 33 -0.22 -5.01 9.59
C ALA A 33 -1.09 -6.16 9.05
N GLY A 34 -0.85 -6.62 7.83
CA GLY A 34 -1.73 -7.51 7.06
C GLY A 34 -2.98 -6.79 6.53
N GLU A 35 -3.73 -6.14 7.42
CA GLU A 35 -4.89 -5.33 7.09
C GLU A 35 -4.95 -4.07 7.99
N ALA A 36 -5.53 -2.99 7.47
CA ALA A 36 -5.70 -1.76 8.24
C ALA A 36 -7.02 -1.07 7.90
N GLU A 37 -7.70 -0.56 8.93
CA GLU A 37 -8.84 0.33 8.75
C GLU A 37 -8.41 1.69 8.19
N PHE A 38 -9.26 2.32 7.39
CA PHE A 38 -8.99 3.64 6.80
C PHE A 38 -8.61 4.71 7.84
N GLY A 39 -9.27 4.72 9.01
CA GLY A 39 -8.94 5.65 10.09
C GLY A 39 -7.55 5.41 10.69
N THR A 40 -7.13 4.14 10.77
CA THR A 40 -5.78 3.76 11.20
C THR A 40 -4.72 4.27 10.22
N VAL A 41 -4.97 4.13 8.91
CA VAL A 41 -4.07 4.65 7.87
C VAL A 41 -3.94 6.17 7.96
N GLN A 42 -5.06 6.90 8.14
CA GLN A 42 -5.04 8.35 8.34
C GLN A 42 -4.19 8.76 9.54
N LYS A 43 -4.42 8.11 10.69
CA LYS A 43 -3.74 8.41 11.95
C LYS A 43 -2.24 8.10 11.90
N GLN A 44 -1.85 6.94 11.36
CA GLN A 44 -0.45 6.52 11.31
C GLN A 44 0.37 7.33 10.30
N LEU A 45 -0.24 7.73 9.18
CA LEU A 45 0.47 8.40 8.11
C LEU A 45 0.31 9.93 8.11
N GLY A 46 -0.57 10.47 8.97
CA GLY A 46 -0.87 11.90 9.03
C GLY A 46 -1.63 12.42 7.79
N LEU A 47 -2.46 11.55 7.19
CA LEU A 47 -3.17 11.85 5.94
C LEU A 47 -4.57 12.41 6.23
N SER A 48 -5.02 13.38 5.43
CA SER A 48 -6.39 13.88 5.50
C SER A 48 -7.40 12.86 5.00
N ALA A 49 -8.67 12.99 5.38
CA ALA A 49 -9.69 11.97 5.12
C ALA A 49 -9.85 11.57 3.64
N SER A 50 -9.61 12.50 2.71
CA SER A 50 -9.76 12.27 1.26
C SER A 50 -8.55 11.59 0.62
N VAL A 51 -7.38 11.62 1.26
CA VAL A 51 -6.11 11.19 0.66
C VAL A 51 -6.00 9.66 0.63
N PRO A 52 -6.26 8.91 1.73
CA PRO A 52 -6.22 7.46 1.72
C PRO A 52 -7.24 6.85 0.79
N SER A 53 -8.45 7.39 0.67
CA SER A 53 -9.48 6.86 -0.24
C SER A 53 -9.02 6.89 -1.70
N LYS A 54 -8.39 8.00 -2.11
CA LYS A 54 -7.85 8.14 -3.47
C LYS A 54 -6.69 7.17 -3.71
N HIS A 55 -5.78 7.04 -2.75
CA HIS A 55 -4.63 6.14 -2.87
C HIS A 55 -5.02 4.67 -2.80
N ALA A 56 -5.93 4.28 -1.91
CA ALA A 56 -6.47 2.93 -1.82
C ALA A 56 -7.15 2.52 -3.13
N GLY A 57 -7.96 3.40 -3.73
CA GLY A 57 -8.58 3.13 -5.04
C GLY A 57 -7.55 2.85 -6.13
N ALA A 58 -6.48 3.65 -6.20
CA ALA A 58 -5.40 3.42 -7.17
C ALA A 58 -4.62 2.12 -6.91
N LEU A 59 -4.35 1.81 -5.64
CA LEU A 59 -3.67 0.57 -5.25
C LEU A 59 -4.52 -0.67 -5.55
N ILE A 60 -5.83 -0.62 -5.27
CA ILE A 60 -6.77 -1.71 -5.57
C ILE A 60 -6.87 -1.92 -7.09
N ALA A 61 -7.01 -0.84 -7.86
CA ALA A 61 -7.08 -0.93 -9.32
C ALA A 61 -5.83 -1.56 -9.94
N ALA A 62 -4.67 -1.42 -9.29
CA ALA A 62 -3.41 -2.00 -9.71
C ALA A 62 -3.10 -3.37 -9.05
N GLY A 63 -3.98 -3.88 -8.18
CA GLY A 63 -3.79 -5.18 -7.52
C GLY A 63 -2.82 -5.17 -6.33
N TYR A 64 -2.43 -3.99 -5.83
CA TYR A 64 -1.54 -3.86 -4.66
C TYR A 64 -2.28 -3.93 -3.31
N ALA A 65 -3.60 -3.80 -3.33
CA ALA A 65 -4.43 -3.89 -2.13
C ALA A 65 -5.81 -4.44 -2.49
N GLU A 66 -6.52 -4.95 -1.50
CA GLU A 66 -7.90 -5.40 -1.64
C GLU A 66 -8.76 -4.78 -0.55
N GLN A 67 -10.04 -4.55 -0.86
CA GLN A 67 -11.00 -4.09 0.14
C GLN A 67 -11.70 -5.29 0.78
N GLY A 68 -11.23 -5.67 1.96
CA GLY A 68 -11.89 -6.67 2.79
C GLY A 68 -13.11 -6.11 3.53
N LYS A 69 -14.13 -6.94 3.74
CA LYS A 69 -15.24 -6.62 4.64
C LYS A 69 -14.84 -7.03 6.06
N ALA A 70 -14.42 -6.07 6.87
CA ALA A 70 -14.07 -6.36 8.26
C ALA A 70 -15.31 -6.89 9.02
N VAL A 71 -15.25 -8.16 9.46
CA VAL A 71 -16.20 -8.68 10.44
C VAL A 71 -15.80 -8.11 11.78
N ARG A 72 -16.50 -7.06 12.23
CA ARG A 72 -16.28 -6.48 13.56
C ARG A 72 -16.68 -7.49 14.64
N THR A 73 -15.76 -8.38 15.01
CA THR A 73 -15.87 -9.13 16.26
C THR A 73 -15.47 -8.21 17.41
N THR A 74 -16.35 -7.29 17.77
CA THR A 74 -16.16 -6.45 18.96
C THR A 74 -16.23 -7.33 20.21
N ARG A 75 -15.13 -7.95 20.60
CA ARG A 75 -14.88 -8.29 22.01
C ARG A 75 -14.04 -7.18 22.61
N GLN A 76 -14.69 -6.04 22.81
CA GLN A 76 -14.18 -4.99 23.67
C GLN A 76 -14.29 -5.51 25.10
N ARG A 77 -13.17 -5.97 25.67
CA ARG A 77 -13.08 -6.12 27.13
C ARG A 77 -12.83 -4.72 27.70
N VAL A 78 -13.68 -4.39 28.67
CA VAL A 78 -13.74 -3.15 29.45
C VAL A 78 -12.42 -2.89 30.15
#